data_AF-A0A7Y3DXX4-F1
#
_entry.id   AF-A0A7Y3DXX4-F1
#
_cell.length_a   1.000
_cell.length_b   1.000
_cell.length_c   1.000
_cell.angle_alpha   90.00
_cell.angle_beta   90.00
_cell.angle_gamma   90.00
#
_symmetry.space_group_name_H-M   'P 1'
#
loop_
_entity.id
_entity.type
_entity.pdbx_description
1 polymer ?
#
loop_
_entity_poly.entity_id
_entity_poly.type
_entity_poly.pdbx_seq_one_letter_code
_entity_poly.pdbx_strand_id
1 'polypeptide(L)'
;MARVEQHPVQAIVLMLISAFFMSTMDVFIKILVEHYSTFQVVFFRSALSLPLFAGWIVMTGRQQFRTAYPMGHLLRGLLGLAMLFAVGECFRELQLADAYALFFAAPLLIT
;
A
#
# COMPACT_ATOMS: atom_id res chain seq x y z
N MET A 1 -17.36 -22.80 -19.03
CA MET A 1 -16.15 -21.99 -18.80
C MET A 1 -16.28 -20.72 -19.65
N ALA A 2 -16.65 -19.59 -19.04
CA ALA A 2 -16.78 -18.33 -19.77
C ALA A 2 -15.39 -17.86 -20.22
N ARG A 3 -15.23 -17.57 -21.51
CA ARG A 3 -13.99 -17.04 -22.09
C ARG A 3 -13.83 -15.62 -21.53
N VAL A 4 -12.86 -15.43 -20.64
CA VAL A 4 -12.50 -14.09 -20.16
C VAL A 4 -11.97 -13.34 -21.37
N GLU A 5 -12.73 -12.36 -21.87
CA GLU A 5 -12.26 -11.41 -22.87
C GLU A 5 -11.03 -10.70 -22.28
N GLN A 6 -9.83 -11.08 -22.74
CA GLN A 6 -8.61 -10.45 -22.30
C GLN A 6 -8.44 -9.15 -23.10
N HIS A 7 -8.46 -8.01 -22.40
CA HIS A 7 -8.07 -6.72 -22.96
C HIS A 7 -6.63 -6.40 -22.51
N PRO A 8 -5.59 -7.04 -23.11
CA PRO A 8 -4.22 -6.95 -22.62
C PRO A 8 -3.71 -5.50 -22.62
N VAL A 9 -4.11 -4.69 -23.60
CA VAL A 9 -3.70 -3.28 -23.68
C VAL A 9 -4.26 -2.47 -22.50
N GLN A 10 -5.52 -2.69 -22.11
CA GLN A 10 -6.11 -2.02 -20.96
C GLN A 10 -5.40 -2.41 -19.66
N ALA A 11 -5.07 -3.69 -19.49
CA ALA A 11 -4.31 -4.17 -18.34
C ALA A 11 -2.91 -3.54 -18.26
N ILE A 12 -2.19 -3.48 -19.40
CA ILE A 12 -0.86 -2.85 -19.47
C ILE A 12 -0.95 -1.36 -19.09
N VAL A 13 -1.91 -0.61 -19.65
CA VAL A 13 -2.08 0.81 -19.34
C VAL A 13 -2.39 1.01 -17.86
N LEU A 14 -3.27 0.20 -17.28
CA LEU A 14 -3.58 0.27 -15.84
C LEU A 14 -2.36 -0.06 -14.97
N MET A 15 -1.54 -1.03 -15.35
CA MET A 15 -0.29 -1.34 -14.65
C MET A 15 0.70 -0.18 -14.70
N LEU A 16 0.87 0.45 -15.86
CA LEU A 16 1.76 1.61 -16.02
C LEU A 16 1.29 2.80 -15.18
N ILE A 17 -0.02 3.09 -15.19
CA ILE A 17 -0.62 4.13 -14.35
C ILE A 17 -0.37 3.82 -12.87
N SER A 18 -0.64 2.58 -12.44
CA SER A 18 -0.40 2.15 -11.06
C SER A 18 1.07 2.32 -10.67
N ALA A 19 2.01 1.91 -11.53
CA ALA A 19 3.45 2.03 -11.26
C ALA A 19 3.88 3.49 -11.13
N PHE A 20 3.37 4.38 -11.99
CA PHE A 20 3.62 5.82 -11.92
C PHE A 20 3.12 6.42 -10.60
N PHE A 21 1.89 6.09 -10.18
CA PHE A 21 1.35 6.58 -8.91
C PHE A 21 2.10 6.03 -7.69
N MET A 22 2.49 4.74 -7.71
CA MET A 22 3.30 4.15 -6.65
C MET A 22 4.65 4.84 -6.51
N SER A 23 5.39 4.97 -7.62
CA SER A 23 6.70 5.61 -7.63
C SER A 23 6.62 7.07 -7.16
N THR A 24 5.62 7.81 -7.63
CA THR A 24 5.37 9.18 -7.19
C THR A 24 5.06 9.27 -5.69
N MET A 25 4.25 8.35 -5.16
CA MET A 25 3.95 8.28 -3.74
C MET A 25 5.22 8.03 -2.91
N ASP A 26 6.09 7.12 -3.33
CA ASP A 26 7.31 6.78 -2.60
C ASP A 26 8.26 7.98 -2.50
N VAL A 27 8.37 8.77 -3.58
CA VAL A 27 9.12 10.04 -3.57
C VAL A 27 8.52 11.03 -2.58
N PHE A 28 7.19 11.22 -2.56
CA PHE A 28 6.55 12.10 -1.59
C PHE A 28 6.76 11.62 -0.16
N ILE A 29 6.67 10.32 0.11
CA ILE A 29 6.94 9.79 1.45
C ILE A 29 8.38 10.12 1.85
N LYS A 30 9.37 9.84 0.98
CA LYS A 30 10.78 10.16 1.24
C LYS A 30 10.98 11.63 1.63
N ILE A 31 10.41 12.56 0.87
CA ILE A 31 10.51 14.00 1.14
C ILE A 31 9.82 14.37 2.47
N LEU A 32 8.65 13.79 2.75
CA LEU A 32 7.89 14.09 3.96
C LEU A 32 8.57 13.55 5.22
N VAL A 33 9.13 12.34 5.20
CA VAL A 33 9.79 11.74 6.37
C VAL A 33 11.12 12.40 6.73
N GLU A 34 11.70 13.21 5.84
CA GLU A 34 12.86 14.06 6.15
C GLU A 34 12.49 15.21 7.11
N HIS A 35 11.24 15.67 7.08
CA HIS A 35 10.78 16.85 7.83
C HIS A 35 9.80 16.50 8.95
N TYR A 36 9.06 15.41 8.79
CA TYR A 36 8.02 14.96 9.72
C TYR A 36 8.36 13.57 10.24
N SER A 37 7.86 13.24 11.44
CA SER A 37 8.03 11.88 11.96
C SER A 37 7.34 10.85 11.05
N THR A 38 7.96 9.69 10.87
CA THR A 38 7.37 8.58 10.10
C THR A 38 5.96 8.22 10.57
N PHE A 39 5.72 8.29 11.88
CA PHE A 39 4.40 8.06 12.45
C PHE A 39 3.33 9.01 11.90
N GLN A 40 3.63 10.32 11.82
CA GLN A 40 2.70 11.31 11.26
C GLN A 40 2.43 11.04 9.78
N VAL A 41 3.47 10.76 9.01
CA VAL A 41 3.33 10.49 7.56
C VAL A 41 2.47 9.25 7.32
N VAL A 42 2.73 8.16 8.05
CA VAL A 42 1.93 6.92 7.97
C VAL A 42 0.48 7.16 8.43
N PHE A 43 0.28 7.91 9.52
CA PHE A 43 -1.05 8.25 10.01
C PHE A 43 -1.87 9.01 8.97
N PHE A 44 -1.32 10.10 8.40
CA PHE A 44 -2.03 10.88 7.39
C PHE A 44 -2.26 10.09 6.10
N ARG A 45 -1.26 9.30 5.66
CA ARG A 45 -1.41 8.38 4.53
C ARG A 45 -2.61 7.45 4.72
N SER A 46 -2.71 6.79 5.87
CA SER A 46 -3.82 5.88 6.16
C SER A 46 -5.14 6.63 6.36
N ALA A 47 -5.11 7.79 7.01
CA ALA A 47 -6.30 8.61 7.26
C ALA A 47 -6.95 9.08 5.96
N LEU A 48 -6.18 9.44 4.94
CA LEU A 48 -6.69 9.83 3.61
C LEU A 48 -7.42 8.67 2.90
N SER A 49 -7.09 7.42 3.21
CA SER A 49 -7.82 6.27 2.65
C SER A 49 -9.17 6.02 3.32
N LEU A 50 -9.37 6.48 4.57
CA LEU A 50 -10.58 6.21 5.34
C LEU A 50 -11.85 6.80 4.71
N PRO A 51 -11.90 8.06 4.23
CA PRO A 51 -13.07 8.60 3.54
C PRO A 51 -13.42 7.82 2.28
N LEU A 52 -12.41 7.36 1.53
CA LEU A 52 -12.60 6.58 0.31
C LEU A 52 -13.27 5.23 0.63
N PHE A 53 -12.75 4.54 1.65
CA PHE A 53 -13.36 3.32 2.18
C PHE A 53 -14.75 3.57 2.75
N ALA A 54 -14.96 4.65 3.50
CA ALA A 54 -16.25 5.02 4.05
C ALA A 54 -17.29 5.24 2.94
N GLY A 55 -16.95 5.98 1.89
CA GLY A 55 -17.81 6.20 0.73
C GLY A 55 -18.17 4.89 0.03
N TRP A 56 -17.19 4.02 -0.19
CA TRP A 56 -17.41 2.69 -0.77
C TRP A 56 -18.39 1.85 0.06
N ILE A 57 -18.27 1.86 1.40
CA ILE A 57 -19.14 1.13 2.32
C ILE A 57 -20.58 1.64 2.25
N VAL A 58 -20.77 2.97 2.17
CA VAL A 58 -22.11 3.56 2.04
C VAL A 58 -22.79 3.08 0.75
N MET A 59 -22.03 2.92 -0.34
CA MET A 59 -22.55 2.46 -1.63
C MET A 59 -22.83 0.95 -1.68
N THR A 60 -22.05 0.12 -0.97
CA THR A 60 -22.13 -1.36 -1.06
C THR A 60 -22.86 -2.04 0.11
N GLY A 61 -23.09 -1.34 1.21
CA GLY A 61 -23.85 -1.82 2.37
C GLY A 61 -23.01 -2.54 3.45
N ARG A 62 -23.46 -2.43 4.71
CA ARG A 62 -22.70 -2.83 5.92
C ARG A 62 -22.43 -4.35 6.04
N GLN A 63 -23.15 -5.19 5.29
CA GLN A 63 -22.96 -6.65 5.31
C GLN A 63 -21.55 -7.07 4.85
N GLN A 64 -20.91 -6.27 3.99
CA GLN A 64 -19.53 -6.49 3.53
C GLN A 64 -18.47 -6.36 4.65
N PHE A 65 -18.81 -5.76 5.78
CA PHE A 65 -17.87 -5.55 6.90
C PHE A 65 -17.72 -6.76 7.83
N ARG A 66 -18.59 -7.77 7.68
CA ARG A 66 -18.53 -8.97 8.51
C ARG A 66 -17.44 -9.89 7.98
N THR A 67 -16.26 -9.82 8.58
CA THR A 67 -15.23 -10.84 8.39
C THR A 67 -15.55 -12.09 9.22
N ALA A 68 -15.42 -13.27 8.60
CA ALA A 68 -15.51 -14.56 9.31
C ALA A 68 -14.31 -14.80 10.25
N TYR A 69 -13.21 -14.06 10.07
CA TYR A 69 -11.96 -14.24 10.82
C TYR A 69 -11.44 -12.90 11.37
N PRO A 70 -12.05 -12.37 12.46
CA PRO A 70 -11.70 -11.05 13.00
C PRO A 70 -10.25 -10.98 13.49
N MET A 71 -9.73 -12.03 14.13
CA MET A 71 -8.35 -12.05 14.60
C MET A 71 -7.34 -12.08 13.45
N GLY A 72 -7.61 -12.82 12.37
CA GLY A 72 -6.76 -12.82 11.18
C GLY A 72 -6.74 -11.46 10.48
N HIS A 73 -7.88 -10.76 10.47
CA HIS A 73 -7.97 -9.40 9.93
C HIS A 73 -7.18 -8.40 10.78
N LEU A 74 -7.26 -8.49 12.11
CA LEU A 74 -6.46 -7.67 13.03
C LEU A 74 -4.96 -7.91 12.86
N LEU A 75 -4.53 -9.17 12.82
CA LEU A 75 -3.12 -9.52 12.61
C LEU A 75 -2.62 -8.96 11.27
N ARG A 76 -3.39 -9.11 10.20
CA ARG A 76 -3.06 -8.54 8.89
C ARG A 76 -2.93 -7.00 8.95
N GLY A 77 -3.84 -6.33 9.65
CA GLY A 77 -3.80 -4.89 9.85
C GLY A 77 -2.54 -4.44 10.60
N LEU A 78 -2.20 -5.14 11.70
CA LEU A 78 -1.02 -4.85 12.51
C LEU A 78 0.29 -5.08 11.75
N LEU A 79 0.40 -6.21 11.04
CA LEU A 79 1.56 -6.51 10.20
C LEU A 79 1.70 -5.48 9.06
N GLY A 80 0.59 -5.08 8.44
CA GLY A 80 0.58 -4.02 7.43
C GLY A 80 1.04 -2.68 8.00
N LEU A 81 0.59 -2.30 9.20
CA LEU A 81 1.01 -1.07 9.85
C LEU A 81 2.51 -1.09 10.20
N ALA A 82 3.00 -2.21 10.74
CA ALA A 82 4.41 -2.41 11.04
C ALA A 82 5.27 -2.31 9.76
N MET A 83 4.81 -2.94 8.67
CA MET A 83 5.45 -2.84 7.36
C MET A 83 5.50 -1.39 6.87
N LEU A 84 4.39 -0.65 6.93
CA LEU A 84 4.34 0.76 6.50
C LEU A 84 5.32 1.63 7.28
N PHE A 85 5.41 1.42 8.60
CA PHE A 85 6.37 2.12 9.45
C PHE A 85 7.81 1.78 9.08
N ALA A 86 8.13 0.50 8.92
CA ALA A 86 9.47 0.04 8.54
C ALA A 86 9.90 0.58 7.15
N VAL A 87 8.98 0.63 6.18
CA VAL A 87 9.24 1.23 4.86
C VAL A 87 9.49 2.73 4.99
N GLY A 88 8.71 3.44 5.79
CA GLY A 88 8.91 4.87 6.03
C GLY A 88 10.26 5.16 6.68
N GLU A 89 10.69 4.37 7.66
CA GLU A 89 12.02 4.46 8.27
C GLU A 89 13.13 4.10 7.27
N CYS A 90 12.94 3.06 6.45
CA CYS A 90 13.86 2.70 5.37
C CYS A 90 14.06 3.89 4.42
N PHE A 91 12.97 4.54 4.00
CA PHE A 91 13.06 5.76 3.21
C PHE A 91 13.68 6.91 3.98
N ARG A 92 13.52 7.03 5.30
CA ARG A 92 14.17 8.10 6.07
C ARG A 92 15.69 7.97 6.04
N GLU A 93 16.20 6.76 6.28
CA GLU A 93 17.64 6.50 6.46
C GLU A 93 18.40 6.24 5.13
N LEU A 94 17.73 5.66 4.12
CA LEU A 94 18.37 5.23 2.86
C LEU A 94 17.99 6.11 1.67
N GLN A 95 18.79 6.05 0.60
CA GLN A 95 18.38 6.56 -0.69
C GLN A 95 17.30 5.64 -1.30
N LEU A 96 16.42 6.20 -2.13
CA LEU A 96 15.34 5.44 -2.80
C LEU A 96 15.88 4.21 -3.55
N ALA A 97 17.01 4.36 -4.24
CA ALA A 97 17.64 3.26 -4.99
C ALA A 97 18.03 2.08 -4.09
N ASP A 98 18.65 2.34 -2.94
CA ASP A 98 19.08 1.31 -2.00
C ASP A 98 17.87 0.61 -1.34
N ALA A 99 16.84 1.39 -1.00
CA ALA A 99 15.60 0.84 -0.46
C ALA A 99 14.93 -0.13 -1.43
N TYR A 100 14.84 0.21 -2.73
CA TYR A 100 14.31 -0.70 -3.74
C TYR A 100 15.18 -1.93 -3.97
N ALA A 101 16.51 -1.80 -3.91
CA ALA A 101 17.40 -2.95 -3.99
C ALA A 101 17.10 -3.96 -2.88
N LEU A 102 16.86 -3.50 -1.64
CA LEU A 102 16.43 -4.34 -0.53
C LEU A 102 15.05 -4.98 -0.79
N PHE A 103 14.08 -4.23 -1.32
CA PHE A 103 12.76 -4.78 -1.65
C PHE A 103 12.83 -5.83 -2.77
N PHE A 104 13.71 -5.68 -3.75
CA PHE A 104 13.93 -6.71 -4.78
C PHE A 104 14.64 -7.95 -4.25
N ALA A 105 15.39 -7.84 -3.15
CA ALA A 105 15.97 -8.99 -2.47
C ALA A 105 14.95 -9.74 -1.58
N ALA A 106 13.82 -9.12 -1.21
CA ALA A 106 12.83 -9.71 -0.30
C ALA A 106 12.34 -11.13 -0.68
N PRO A 107 12.12 -11.48 -1.97
CA PRO A 107 11.74 -12.85 -2.35
C PRO A 107 12.75 -13.92 -1.91
N LEU A 108 14.05 -13.59 -1.85
CA LEU A 108 15.10 -14.51 -1.39
C LEU A 108 15.00 -14.84 0.11
N LEU A 109 14.33 -13.98 0.89
CA LEU A 109 14.16 -14.14 2.34
C LEU A 109 12.89 -14.92 2.71
N ILE A 110 11.88 -14.91 1.83
CA ILE A 110 10.57 -15.51 2.07
C ILE A 110 10.50 -16.96 1.55
N THR A 111 11.44 -17.32 0.66
CA THR A 111 11.58 -18.68 0.12
C THR A 111 12.44 -19.52 1.05
#